data_AF-A0A4Y2P8A0-F1
#
_entry.id   AF-A0A4Y2P8A0-F1
#
_cell.length_a   1.000
_cell.length_b   1.000
_cell.length_c   1.000
_cell.angle_alpha   90.00
_cell.angle_beta   90.00
_cell.angle_gamma   90.00
#
_symmetry.space_group_name_H-M   'P 1'
#
loop_
_entity.id
_entity.type
_entity.pdbx_description
1 polymer ?
#
loop_
_entity_poly.entity_id
_entity_poly.type
_entity_poly.pdbx_seq_one_letter_code
_entity_poly.pdbx_strand_id
1 'polypeptide(L)'
;MTVTPAVDAKVLVVHASSKKKDVRRLSCLVKQNRRHTVAQLTTQYNAGPIASVSEHTVQRTLLDMGLCNSRPTRVPLLTKRHRQLRLQWAQEHQDWTMDEWKRVAWSDERRLSEKKKIFKIRLF
;
A
#
# COMPACT_ATOMS: atom_id res chain seq x y z
N MET A 1 -9.26 59.04 -25.71
CA MET A 1 -10.32 58.01 -25.68
C MET A 1 -9.80 56.76 -26.36
N THR A 2 -9.52 55.70 -25.61
CA THR A 2 -9.26 54.36 -26.15
C THR A 2 -10.23 53.42 -25.46
N VAL A 3 -11.28 53.08 -26.19
CA VAL A 3 -12.30 52.11 -25.80
C VAL A 3 -11.78 50.72 -26.16
N THR A 4 -11.57 49.90 -25.11
CA THR A 4 -12.05 48.51 -24.90
C THR A 4 -11.78 47.40 -25.95
N PRO A 5 -11.94 46.10 -25.62
CA PRO A 5 -11.89 45.40 -24.32
C PRO A 5 -11.19 44.01 -24.39
N ALA A 6 -11.29 43.28 -23.27
CA ALA A 6 -11.51 41.83 -23.25
C ALA A 6 -10.27 40.95 -23.48
N VAL A 7 -10.11 39.78 -22.87
CA VAL A 7 -11.04 38.90 -22.17
C VAL A 7 -10.27 38.24 -21.04
N ASP A 8 -10.91 38.20 -19.88
CA ASP A 8 -10.93 37.11 -18.92
C ASP A 8 -10.14 35.88 -19.42
N ALA A 9 -8.93 35.70 -18.89
CA ALA A 9 -8.21 34.44 -18.97
C ALA A 9 -8.92 33.45 -18.06
N LYS A 10 -10.12 33.06 -18.52
CA LYS A 10 -10.86 31.89 -18.08
C LYS A 10 -9.84 30.81 -17.84
N VAL A 11 -9.65 30.53 -16.56
CA VAL A 11 -9.08 29.34 -15.99
C VAL A 11 -9.18 28.24 -17.05
N LEU A 12 -8.07 27.99 -17.75
CA LEU A 12 -7.97 26.89 -18.67
C LEU A 12 -7.94 25.66 -17.75
N VAL A 13 -9.12 25.23 -17.34
CA VAL A 13 -9.37 23.90 -16.80
C VAL A 13 -9.09 22.97 -17.96
N VAL A 14 -7.80 22.69 -18.14
CA VAL A 14 -7.34 21.64 -19.03
C VAL A 14 -7.94 20.36 -18.45
N HIS A 15 -9.05 19.93 -19.04
CA HIS A 15 -9.55 18.57 -18.91
C HIS A 15 -8.54 17.66 -19.63
N ALA A 16 -7.36 17.50 -19.04
CA ALA A 16 -6.37 16.55 -19.49
C ALA A 16 -6.88 15.17 -19.08
N SER A 17 -7.66 14.55 -19.96
CA SER A 17 -7.69 13.10 -20.08
C SER A 17 -6.23 12.63 -20.15
N SER A 18 -5.78 11.98 -19.09
CA SER A 18 -4.41 11.52 -18.84
C SER A 18 -3.84 10.87 -20.11
N LYS A 19 -2.85 11.51 -20.75
CA LYS A 19 -2.22 10.94 -21.95
C LYS A 19 -1.49 9.66 -21.50
N LYS A 20 -1.40 8.63 -22.35
CA LYS A 20 -0.70 7.35 -22.02
C LYS A 20 0.71 7.54 -21.39
N LYS A 21 1.38 8.66 -21.69
CA LYS A 21 2.68 9.06 -21.11
C LYS A 21 2.60 9.48 -19.63
N ASP A 22 1.52 10.12 -19.22
CA ASP A 22 1.29 10.63 -17.85
C ASP A 22 1.05 9.45 -16.89
N VAL A 23 0.30 8.45 -17.36
CA VAL A 23 0.07 7.17 -16.66
C VAL A 23 1.40 6.45 -16.37
N ARG A 24 2.27 6.32 -17.38
CA ARG A 24 3.57 5.64 -17.21
C ARG A 24 4.44 6.33 -16.17
N ARG A 25 4.51 7.67 -16.21
CA ARG A 25 5.32 8.46 -15.28
C ARG A 25 4.80 8.37 -13.84
N LEU A 26 3.49 8.49 -13.63
CA LEU A 26 2.86 8.32 -12.32
C LEU A 26 3.08 6.90 -11.77
N SER A 27 2.97 5.87 -12.60
CA SER A 27 3.24 4.48 -12.18
C SER A 27 4.70 4.29 -11.73
N CYS A 28 5.67 4.92 -12.42
CA CYS A 28 7.08 4.90 -12.00
C CYS A 28 7.29 5.56 -10.63
N LEU A 29 6.68 6.73 -10.39
CA LEU A 29 6.77 7.44 -9.11
C LEU A 29 6.18 6.63 -7.96
N VAL A 30 5.02 5.99 -8.17
CA VAL A 30 4.41 5.13 -7.15
C VAL A 30 5.24 3.88 -6.87
N LYS A 31 5.88 3.30 -7.89
CA LYS A 31 6.75 2.11 -7.73
C LYS A 31 8.02 2.42 -6.94
N GLN A 32 8.57 3.64 -7.06
CA GLN A 32 9.74 4.08 -6.28
C GLN A 32 9.42 4.12 -4.79
N ASN A 33 8.26 4.65 -4.40
CA ASN A 33 7.81 4.63 -3.02
C ASN A 33 6.28 4.57 -2.93
N ARG A 34 5.76 3.38 -2.60
CA ARG A 34 4.31 3.14 -2.45
C ARG A 34 3.68 3.87 -1.26
N ARG A 35 4.48 4.56 -0.42
CA ARG A 35 4.00 5.27 0.78
C ARG A 35 3.82 6.78 0.55
N HIS A 36 4.13 7.30 -0.64
CA HIS A 36 3.91 8.71 -0.92
C HIS A 36 2.42 9.08 -0.89
N THR A 37 2.12 10.25 -0.35
CA THR A 37 0.78 10.84 -0.42
C THR A 37 0.51 11.39 -1.82
N VAL A 38 -0.77 11.61 -2.14
CA VAL A 38 -1.16 12.22 -3.43
C VAL A 38 -0.51 13.59 -3.63
N ALA A 39 -0.45 14.41 -2.58
CA ALA A 39 0.23 15.71 -2.61
C ALA A 39 1.73 15.57 -2.93
N GLN A 40 2.43 14.63 -2.27
CA GLN A 40 3.86 14.36 -2.54
C GLN A 40 4.10 13.89 -3.98
N LEU A 41 3.24 12.98 -4.48
CA LEU A 41 3.30 12.52 -5.86
C LEU A 41 3.05 13.66 -6.85
N THR A 42 2.13 14.57 -6.53
CA THR A 42 1.79 15.73 -7.36
C THR A 42 2.97 16.71 -7.42
N THR A 43 3.59 17.04 -6.29
CA THR A 43 4.79 17.88 -6.23
C THR A 43 5.94 17.26 -7.03
N GLN A 44 6.19 15.95 -6.88
CA GLN A 44 7.23 15.25 -7.64
C GLN A 44 6.94 15.18 -9.14
N TYR A 45 5.68 15.03 -9.52
CA TYR A 45 5.26 15.05 -10.92
C TYR A 45 5.48 16.43 -11.55
N ASN A 46 5.09 17.49 -10.83
CA ASN A 46 5.18 18.88 -11.27
C ASN A 46 6.60 19.44 -11.24
N ALA A 47 7.55 18.79 -10.55
CA ALA A 47 8.97 19.13 -10.62
C ALA A 47 9.61 18.82 -11.98
N GLY A 48 8.91 18.16 -12.90
CA GLY A 48 9.40 17.89 -14.25
C GLY A 48 9.04 18.99 -15.25
N PRO A 49 9.63 18.96 -16.46
CA PRO A 49 9.41 19.97 -17.50
C PRO A 49 8.02 19.90 -18.18
N ILE A 50 7.12 19.02 -17.71
CA ILE A 50 5.79 18.81 -18.27
C ILE A 50 4.80 19.68 -17.49
N ALA A 51 3.71 20.10 -18.15
CA ALA A 51 2.61 20.85 -17.54
C ALA A 51 2.22 20.37 -16.14
N SER A 52 1.92 21.32 -15.26
CA SER A 52 1.50 21.04 -13.90
C SER A 52 0.13 20.35 -13.86
N VAL A 53 0.02 19.34 -13.00
CA VAL A 53 -1.19 18.55 -12.77
C VAL A 53 -1.69 18.82 -11.37
N SER A 54 -3.02 18.88 -11.21
CA SER A 54 -3.65 19.03 -9.89
C SER A 54 -3.69 17.70 -9.13
N GLU A 55 -3.77 17.77 -7.80
CA GLU A 55 -3.89 16.57 -6.96
C GLU A 55 -5.10 15.71 -7.32
N HIS A 56 -6.22 16.35 -7.70
CA HIS A 56 -7.44 15.65 -8.08
C HIS A 56 -7.24 14.78 -9.32
N THR A 57 -6.55 15.30 -10.33
CA THR A 57 -6.23 14.55 -11.55
C THR A 57 -5.29 13.39 -11.28
N VAL A 58 -4.29 13.58 -10.40
CA VAL A 58 -3.41 12.50 -9.95
C VAL A 58 -4.22 11.41 -9.24
N GLN A 59 -5.12 11.79 -8.31
CA GLN A 59 -5.95 10.84 -7.59
C GLN A 59 -6.85 10.02 -8.52
N ARG A 60 -7.54 10.67 -9.46
CA ARG A 60 -8.39 9.98 -10.47
C ARG A 60 -7.58 9.00 -11.29
N THR A 61 -6.42 9.44 -11.78
CA THR A 61 -5.53 8.60 -12.59
C THR A 61 -5.03 7.38 -11.80
N LEU A 62 -4.71 7.53 -10.51
CA LEU A 62 -4.33 6.40 -9.65
C LEU A 62 -5.47 5.40 -9.46
N LEU A 63 -6.70 5.90 -9.28
CA LEU A 63 -7.89 5.03 -9.19
C LEU A 63 -8.16 4.29 -10.50
N ASP A 64 -8.01 4.95 -11.65
CA ASP A 64 -8.15 4.32 -12.97
C ASP A 64 -7.10 3.23 -13.21
N MET A 65 -5.92 3.34 -12.59
CA MET A 65 -4.89 2.29 -12.58
C MET A 65 -5.17 1.16 -11.59
N GLY A 66 -6.24 1.25 -10.78
CA GLY A 66 -6.54 0.30 -9.70
C GLY A 66 -5.64 0.47 -8.47
N LEU A 67 -4.96 1.61 -8.32
CA LEU A 67 -4.12 1.91 -7.16
C LEU A 67 -4.92 2.68 -6.11
N CYS A 68 -5.06 2.07 -4.94
CA CYS A 68 -5.71 2.69 -3.78
C CYS A 68 -4.78 2.72 -2.57
N ASN A 69 -5.10 3.59 -1.61
CA ASN A 69 -4.37 3.63 -0.36
C ASN A 69 -4.59 2.33 0.42
N SER A 70 -3.52 1.74 0.96
CA SER A 70 -3.58 0.51 1.75
C SER A 70 -3.01 0.73 3.15
N ARG A 71 -3.64 0.12 4.15
CA ARG A 71 -3.19 0.23 5.54
C ARG A 71 -1.90 -0.57 5.72
N PRO A 72 -0.87 -0.02 6.38
CA PRO A 72 0.33 -0.78 6.68
C PRO A 72 -0.02 -1.98 7.56
N THR A 73 0.70 -3.07 7.36
CA THR A 73 0.55 -4.31 8.12
C THR A 73 0.78 -4.04 9.62
N ARG A 74 -0.16 -4.47 10.46
CA ARG A 74 -0.10 -4.32 11.93
C ARG A 74 0.66 -5.43 12.65
N VAL A 75 1.13 -6.45 11.93
CA VAL A 75 1.92 -7.53 12.52
C VAL A 75 3.38 -7.11 12.69
N PRO A 76 4.06 -7.58 13.75
CA PRO A 76 5.48 -7.33 13.90
C PRO A 76 6.25 -7.86 12.69
N LEU A 77 7.15 -7.03 12.17
CA LEU A 77 8.00 -7.42 11.04
C LEU A 77 8.95 -8.53 11.47
N LEU A 78 8.98 -9.61 10.70
CA LEU A 78 9.93 -10.69 10.94
C LEU A 78 11.36 -10.21 10.62
N THR A 79 12.26 -10.36 11.57
CA THR A 79 13.69 -10.15 11.35
C THR A 79 14.22 -11.17 10.33
N LYS A 80 15.38 -10.89 9.71
CA LYS A 80 16.02 -11.82 8.77
C LYS A 80 16.26 -13.20 9.42
N ARG A 81 16.68 -13.21 10.68
CA ARG A 81 16.87 -14.44 11.48
C ARG A 81 15.56 -15.21 11.66
N HIS A 82 14.46 -14.55 12.03
CA HIS A 82 13.17 -15.23 12.19
C HIS A 82 12.69 -15.85 10.88
N ARG A 83 12.88 -15.16 9.74
CA ARG A 83 12.52 -15.71 8.42
C ARG A 83 13.32 -16.97 8.10
N GLN A 84 14.63 -16.94 8.34
CA GLN A 84 15.50 -18.09 8.08
C GLN A 84 15.10 -19.30 8.93
N LEU A 85 14.91 -19.11 10.24
CA LEU A 85 14.53 -20.20 11.14
C LEU A 85 13.17 -20.79 10.78
N ARG A 86 12.19 -19.95 10.44
CA ARG A 86 10.87 -20.42 10.02
C ARG A 86 10.91 -21.18 8.69
N LEU A 87 11.72 -20.72 7.73
CA LEU A 87 11.89 -21.39 6.46
C LEU A 87 12.57 -22.75 6.65
N GLN A 88 13.66 -22.78 7.40
CA GLN A 88 14.38 -24.02 7.70
C GLN A 88 13.47 -25.03 8.40
N TRP A 89 12.74 -24.60 9.43
CA TRP A 89 11.79 -25.47 10.12
C TRP A 89 10.72 -26.01 9.15
N ALA A 90 10.14 -25.16 8.30
CA ALA A 90 9.15 -25.58 7.32
C ALA A 90 9.72 -26.58 6.28
N GLN A 91 10.98 -26.43 5.88
CA GLN A 91 11.65 -27.37 4.97
C GLN A 91 11.92 -28.72 5.63
N GLU A 92 12.43 -28.71 6.86
CA GLU A 92 12.71 -29.92 7.65
C GLU A 92 11.43 -30.74 7.92
N HIS A 93 10.28 -30.07 7.99
CA HIS A 93 9.00 -30.66 8.36
C HIS A 93 8.03 -30.74 7.16
N GLN A 94 8.53 -30.52 5.93
CA GLN A 94 7.69 -30.47 4.73
C GLN A 94 7.03 -31.82 4.43
N ASP A 95 7.78 -32.91 4.61
CA ASP A 95 7.37 -34.27 4.25
C ASP A 95 6.83 -35.05 5.45
N TRP A 96 6.49 -34.36 6.54
CA TRP A 96 5.97 -34.99 7.75
C TRP A 96 4.62 -35.66 7.51
N THR A 97 4.53 -36.88 8.00
CA THR A 97 3.33 -37.70 7.97
C THR A 97 2.34 -37.28 9.07
N MET A 98 1.06 -37.65 8.91
CA MET A 98 0.02 -37.29 9.89
C MET A 98 0.34 -37.79 11.31
N ASP A 99 1.02 -38.92 11.46
CA ASP A 99 1.38 -39.46 12.77
C ASP A 99 2.55 -38.70 13.42
N GLU A 100 3.40 -38.04 12.63
CA GLU A 100 4.42 -37.12 13.14
C GLU A 100 3.80 -35.79 13.57
N TRP A 101 2.84 -35.27 12.81
CA TRP A 101 2.08 -34.08 13.20
C TRP A 101 1.32 -34.26 14.53
N LYS A 102 0.73 -35.44 14.76
CA LYS A 102 0.04 -35.77 16.02
C LYS A 102 0.95 -35.72 17.26
N ARG A 103 2.26 -35.81 17.08
CA ARG A 103 3.24 -35.75 18.19
C ARG A 103 3.58 -34.31 18.58
N VAL A 104 3.23 -33.31 17.76
CA VAL A 104 3.50 -31.90 18.08
C VAL A 104 2.42 -31.34 18.99
N ALA A 105 2.82 -30.98 20.21
CA ALA A 105 2.00 -30.19 21.11
C ALA A 105 2.30 -28.70 20.92
N TRP A 106 1.25 -27.88 20.80
CA TRP A 106 1.36 -26.43 20.73
C TRP A 106 0.84 -25.81 22.03
N SER A 107 1.65 -24.97 22.68
CA SER A 107 1.22 -24.14 23.80
C SER A 107 1.50 -22.68 23.47
N ASP A 108 0.49 -21.81 23.64
CA ASP A 108 0.64 -20.36 23.50
C ASP A 108 0.06 -19.67 24.74
N GLU A 109 0.79 -18.69 25.26
CA GLU A 109 0.37 -17.92 26.43
C GLU A 109 -0.50 -16.74 25.99
N ARG A 110 -1.80 -16.83 26.28
CA ARG A 110 -2.69 -15.69 26.10
C ARG A 110 -2.81 -14.89 27.38
N ARG A 111 -2.55 -13.59 27.30
CA ARG A 111 -2.85 -12.67 28.40
C ARG A 111 -4.36 -12.53 28.54
N LEU A 112 -4.94 -13.21 29.52
CA LEU A 112 -6.33 -13.02 29.90
C LEU A 112 -6.44 -11.73 30.71
N SER A 113 -7.08 -10.70 30.15
CA SER A 113 -7.56 -9.59 30.97
C SER A 113 -8.66 -10.13 31.88
N GLU A 114 -8.49 -10.02 33.19
CA GLU A 114 -9.30 -10.63 34.25
C GLU A 114 -10.79 -10.25 34.19
N LYS A 115 -11.57 -10.83 33.26
CA LYS A 115 -13.03 -10.91 33.34
C LYS A 115 -13.46 -12.24 32.71
N LYS A 116 -13.70 -13.23 33.59
CA LYS A 116 -14.26 -14.58 33.37
C LYS A 116 -13.22 -15.68 33.09
N LYS A 117 -12.91 -16.44 34.16
CA LYS A 117 -12.28 -17.77 34.08
C LYS A 117 -13.25 -18.74 33.41
N ILE A 118 -12.97 -19.13 32.18
CA ILE A 118 -13.37 -20.43 31.64
C ILE A 118 -12.13 -20.98 30.94
N PHE A 119 -11.41 -21.89 31.61
CA PHE A 119 -10.39 -22.70 30.96
C PHE A 119 -11.09 -23.63 29.97
N LYS A 120 -11.24 -23.19 28.72
CA LYS A 120 -11.47 -24.10 27.60
C LYS A 120 -10.11 -24.34 26.96
N ILE A 121 -9.52 -25.49 27.26
CA ILE A 121 -8.45 -26.06 26.44
C ILE A 121 -9.06 -26.29 25.06
N ARG A 122 -8.61 -25.52 24.08
CA ARG A 122 -8.98 -25.71 22.67
C ARG A 122 -7.90 -26.59 22.07
N LEU A 123 -8.16 -27.89 22.00
CA LEU A 123 -7.49 -28.77 21.04
C LEU A 123 -7.93 -28.33 19.65
N PHE A 124 -6.97 -28.02 18.78
CA PHE A 124 -7.21 -27.91 17.34
C PHE A 124 -7.03 -29.28 16.71
#